data_AF-A0A2D8RLW8-F1
#
_entry.id   AF-A0A2D8RLW8-F1
#
_cell.length_a   1.000
_cell.length_b   1.000
_cell.length_c   1.000
_cell.angle_alpha   90.00
_cell.angle_beta   90.00
_cell.angle_gamma   90.00
#
_symmetry.space_group_name_H-M   'P 1'
#
loop_
_entity.id
_entity.type
_entity.pdbx_description
1 polymer ?
#
loop_
_entity_poly.entity_id
_entity_poly.type
_entity_poly.pdbx_seq_one_letter_code
_entity_poly.pdbx_strand_id
1 'polypeptide(L)'
;MRQQTGPVFAHIILLTHHHPYDHVGRAMGNIDESIEANTLKSLAYVDAEIGAFYDRLLEAGELEDTVLAVFGDHDSGITLPLADYIGYSLPPVWDSVPFFIIGLDEERKVVDELVGLQDLPVIVLNELGIAIPPTYIGDSLETIGNPLSCDGYRKSLVDGNLVSEQVPIDLEVLTKLALIRPGDLHHN
;
A
#
# COMPACT_ATOMS: atom_id res chain seq x y z
N MET A 1 -15.28 12.03 17.24
CA MET A 1 -13.91 12.31 17.69
C MET A 1 -13.86 13.72 18.29
N ARG A 2 -13.01 13.98 19.30
CA ARG A 2 -12.83 15.35 19.83
C ARG A 2 -12.41 16.29 18.70
N GLN A 3 -12.90 17.53 18.68
CA GLN A 3 -12.41 18.59 17.78
C GLN A 3 -10.89 18.70 17.91
N GLN A 4 -10.16 18.15 16.95
CA GLN A 4 -8.73 18.38 16.83
C GLN A 4 -8.55 19.71 16.10
N THR A 5 -7.64 20.56 16.57
CA THR A 5 -7.47 21.94 16.08
C THR A 5 -6.33 22.06 15.05
N GLY A 6 -5.92 20.96 14.43
CA GLY A 6 -4.80 20.92 13.48
C GLY A 6 -4.83 19.67 12.61
N PRO A 7 -3.91 19.56 11.62
CA PRO A 7 -3.86 18.42 10.72
C PRO A 7 -3.66 17.12 11.51
N VAL A 8 -4.38 16.08 11.11
CA VAL A 8 -4.35 14.77 11.75
C VAL A 8 -3.74 13.76 10.80
N PHE A 9 -2.74 13.02 11.26
CA PHE A 9 -2.31 11.80 10.61
C PHE A 9 -3.04 10.61 11.24
N ALA A 10 -3.80 9.87 10.45
CA ALA A 10 -4.49 8.67 10.88
C ALA A 10 -4.05 7.49 10.02
N HIS A 11 -3.57 6.42 10.67
CA HIS A 11 -3.30 5.15 10.03
C HIS A 11 -4.30 4.12 10.58
N ILE A 12 -5.20 3.66 9.73
CA ILE A 12 -6.29 2.76 10.08
C ILE A 12 -5.98 1.38 9.50
N ILE A 13 -5.71 0.42 10.36
CA ILE A 13 -5.41 -0.96 9.96
C ILE A 13 -6.71 -1.77 10.02
N LEU A 14 -7.13 -2.32 8.89
CA LEU A 14 -8.29 -3.22 8.78
C LEU A 14 -7.88 -4.64 9.20
N LEU A 15 -8.87 -5.48 9.57
CA LEU A 15 -8.58 -6.82 10.10
C LEU A 15 -9.47 -7.94 9.54
N THR A 16 -10.67 -7.64 9.03
CA THR A 16 -11.64 -8.67 8.62
C THR A 16 -11.13 -9.58 7.50
N HIS A 17 -10.34 -9.02 6.57
CA HIS A 17 -9.74 -9.77 5.47
C HIS A 17 -8.40 -10.36 5.85
N HIS A 18 -8.42 -11.33 6.77
CA HIS A 18 -7.22 -12.02 7.22
C HIS A 18 -7.40 -13.54 7.11
N HIS A 19 -6.33 -14.25 6.73
CA HIS A 19 -6.31 -15.71 6.67
C HIS A 19 -6.84 -16.34 7.98
N PRO A 20 -7.75 -17.33 7.94
CA PRO A 20 -8.20 -18.11 6.77
C PRO A 20 -9.45 -17.54 6.06
N TYR A 21 -9.70 -16.23 6.19
CA TYR A 21 -10.75 -15.46 5.48
C TYR A 21 -12.20 -15.80 5.83
N ASP A 22 -12.43 -16.63 6.84
CA ASP A 22 -13.76 -17.13 7.18
C ASP A 22 -14.54 -16.27 8.19
N HIS A 23 -14.00 -15.13 8.65
CA HIS A 23 -14.64 -14.29 9.66
C HIS A 23 -16.04 -13.82 9.24
N VAL A 24 -16.19 -13.33 8.01
CA VAL A 24 -17.48 -12.88 7.46
C VAL A 24 -18.45 -14.05 7.36
N GLY A 25 -17.98 -15.20 6.85
CA GLY A 25 -18.77 -16.43 6.76
C GLY A 25 -19.26 -16.89 8.14
N ARG A 26 -18.40 -16.85 9.16
CA ARG A 26 -18.73 -17.18 10.55
C ARG A 26 -19.79 -16.24 11.12
N ALA A 27 -19.62 -14.93 10.91
CA ALA A 27 -20.57 -13.91 11.39
C ALA A 27 -21.96 -14.07 10.74
N MET A 28 -22.01 -14.50 9.48
CA MET A 28 -23.25 -14.75 8.74
C MET A 28 -23.84 -16.16 8.95
N GLY A 29 -23.10 -17.08 9.58
CA GLY A 29 -23.48 -18.49 9.67
C GLY A 29 -23.44 -19.24 8.33
N ASN A 30 -22.65 -18.76 7.36
CA ASN A 30 -22.53 -19.31 6.01
C ASN A 30 -21.06 -19.31 5.53
N ILE A 31 -20.25 -20.16 6.17
CA ILE A 31 -18.84 -20.40 5.82
C ILE A 31 -18.79 -21.30 4.59
N ASP A 32 -17.97 -20.95 3.60
CA ASP A 32 -17.74 -21.85 2.46
C ASP A 32 -16.73 -22.94 2.80
N GLU A 33 -16.78 -24.05 2.09
CA GLU A 33 -15.81 -25.14 2.25
C GLU A 33 -14.42 -24.77 1.72
N SER A 34 -14.35 -23.91 0.69
CA SER A 34 -13.10 -23.50 0.05
C SER A 34 -12.58 -22.18 0.64
N ILE A 35 -11.26 -22.07 0.75
CA ILE A 35 -10.64 -20.83 1.25
C ILE A 35 -10.83 -19.68 0.26
N GLU A 36 -10.81 -19.97 -1.05
CA GLU A 36 -10.97 -19.00 -2.13
C GLU A 36 -12.36 -18.33 -2.10
N ALA A 37 -13.42 -19.11 -1.88
CA ALA A 37 -14.77 -18.59 -1.75
C ALA A 37 -14.90 -17.68 -0.51
N ASN A 38 -14.32 -18.10 0.63
CA ASN A 38 -14.27 -17.27 1.83
C ASN A 38 -13.45 -15.99 1.61
N THR A 39 -12.33 -16.06 0.88
CA THR A 39 -11.52 -14.90 0.50
C THR A 39 -12.33 -13.90 -0.31
N LEU A 40 -13.08 -14.35 -1.33
CA LEU A 40 -13.95 -13.46 -2.13
C LEU A 40 -15.06 -12.82 -1.29
N LYS A 41 -15.71 -13.58 -0.41
CA LYS A 41 -16.71 -13.02 0.52
C LYS A 41 -16.11 -11.97 1.45
N SER A 42 -14.93 -12.25 2.01
CA SER A 42 -14.24 -11.33 2.91
C SER A 42 -13.76 -10.07 2.17
N LEU A 43 -13.29 -10.21 0.94
CA LEU A 43 -12.89 -9.09 0.09
C LEU A 43 -14.08 -8.19 -0.24
N ALA A 44 -15.23 -8.77 -0.62
CA ALA A 44 -16.45 -8.02 -0.88
C ALA A 44 -16.95 -7.24 0.34
N TYR A 45 -16.79 -7.81 1.54
CA TYR A 45 -17.08 -7.10 2.79
C TYR A 45 -16.16 -5.89 2.99
N VAL A 46 -14.85 -6.07 2.82
CA VAL A 46 -13.88 -4.97 3.00
C VAL A 46 -14.09 -3.87 1.97
N ASP A 47 -14.36 -4.21 0.72
CA ASP A 47 -14.71 -3.25 -0.34
C ASP A 47 -15.93 -2.38 0.07
N ALA A 48 -17.00 -3.02 0.56
CA ALA A 48 -18.19 -2.33 1.02
C ALA A 48 -17.93 -1.40 2.23
N GLU A 49 -17.10 -1.83 3.19
CA GLU A 49 -16.75 -1.01 4.35
C GLU A 49 -15.84 0.17 3.99
N ILE A 50 -14.92 0.02 3.03
CA ILE A 50 -14.12 1.12 2.49
C ILE A 50 -15.02 2.13 1.77
N GLY A 51 -15.96 1.66 0.95
CA GLY A 51 -16.96 2.51 0.30
C GLY A 51 -17.80 3.29 1.30
N ALA A 52 -18.32 2.61 2.33
CA ALA A 52 -19.09 3.27 3.38
C ALA A 52 -18.28 4.28 4.20
N PHE A 53 -16.97 4.02 4.40
CA PHE A 53 -16.07 4.98 5.04
C PHE A 53 -15.86 6.23 4.17
N TYR A 54 -15.60 6.03 2.87
CA TYR A 54 -15.47 7.12 1.90
C TYR A 54 -16.74 7.98 1.84
N ASP A 55 -17.91 7.35 1.71
CA ASP A 55 -19.20 8.06 1.64
C ASP A 55 -19.43 8.91 2.89
N ARG A 56 -19.08 8.42 4.08
CA ARG A 56 -19.20 9.20 5.32
C ARG A 56 -18.26 10.40 5.36
N LEU A 57 -17.04 10.28 4.84
CA LEU A 57 -16.12 11.42 4.73
C LEU A 57 -16.65 12.45 3.73
N LEU A 58 -17.21 11.98 2.61
CA LEU A 58 -17.83 12.84 1.60
C LEU A 58 -19.05 13.59 2.15
N GLU A 59 -19.97 12.88 2.80
CA GLU A 59 -21.19 13.45 3.40
C GLU A 59 -20.88 14.44 4.53
N ALA A 60 -19.78 14.24 5.26
CA ALA A 60 -19.31 15.14 6.29
C ALA A 60 -18.57 16.38 5.74
N GLY A 61 -18.24 16.40 4.45
CA GLY A 61 -17.42 17.46 3.84
C GLY A 61 -15.93 17.40 4.23
N GLU A 62 -15.46 16.28 4.77
CA GLU A 62 -14.10 16.13 5.28
C GLU A 62 -13.10 15.77 4.17
N LEU A 63 -13.57 15.28 3.02
CA LEU A 63 -12.70 14.90 1.90
C LEU A 63 -11.97 16.07 1.24
N GLU A 64 -12.51 17.29 1.30
CA GLU A 64 -11.91 18.48 0.65
C GLU A 64 -10.52 18.81 1.23
N ASP A 65 -10.33 18.54 2.52
CA ASP A 65 -9.09 18.82 3.26
C ASP A 65 -8.35 17.52 3.67
N THR A 66 -8.65 16.38 3.02
CA THR A 66 -8.08 15.07 3.37
C THR A 66 -7.34 14.45 2.19
N VAL A 67 -6.06 14.12 2.40
CA VAL A 67 -5.36 13.14 1.58
C VAL A 67 -5.70 11.73 2.11
N LEU A 68 -6.41 10.94 1.31
CA LEU A 68 -6.76 9.56 1.64
C LEU A 68 -5.98 8.61 0.74
N ALA A 69 -5.02 7.89 1.34
CA ALA A 69 -4.33 6.78 0.69
C ALA A 69 -4.91 5.45 1.18
N VAL A 70 -5.25 4.56 0.24
CA VAL A 70 -5.71 3.20 0.53
C VAL A 70 -4.83 2.23 -0.25
N PHE A 71 -4.27 1.26 0.46
CA PHE A 71 -3.37 0.27 -0.12
C PHE A 71 -3.56 -1.09 0.56
N GLY A 72 -3.32 -2.17 -0.18
CA GLY A 72 -3.10 -3.49 0.41
C GLY A 72 -1.70 -3.56 1.04
N ASP A 73 -1.55 -4.27 2.14
CA ASP A 73 -0.27 -4.40 2.84
C ASP A 73 0.61 -5.50 2.24
N HIS A 74 0.01 -6.63 1.84
CA HIS A 74 0.68 -7.75 1.19
C HIS A 74 -0.31 -8.62 0.39
N ASP A 75 0.21 -9.65 -0.30
CA ASP A 75 -0.59 -10.60 -1.07
C ASP A 75 -1.42 -11.54 -0.17
N SER A 76 -2.41 -12.24 -0.74
CA SER A 76 -3.32 -13.11 0.03
C SER A 76 -2.69 -14.41 0.57
N GLY A 77 -1.46 -14.77 0.18
CA GLY A 77 -0.87 -16.08 0.47
C GLY A 77 -1.53 -17.26 -0.25
N ILE A 78 -2.64 -17.03 -0.96
CA ILE A 78 -3.37 -18.01 -1.79
C ILE A 78 -3.54 -17.51 -3.22
N THR A 79 -2.72 -16.55 -3.66
CA THR A 79 -2.87 -15.83 -4.93
C THR A 79 -2.98 -16.77 -6.13
N LEU A 80 -2.18 -17.84 -6.17
CA LEU A 80 -2.23 -18.85 -7.24
C LEU A 80 -3.54 -19.67 -7.22
N PRO A 81 -3.91 -20.37 -6.13
CA PRO A 81 -5.21 -21.03 -6.03
C PRO A 81 -6.41 -20.13 -6.31
N LEU A 82 -6.38 -18.88 -5.81
CA LEU A 82 -7.46 -17.91 -6.02
C LEU A 82 -7.57 -17.52 -7.50
N ALA A 83 -6.44 -17.27 -8.18
CA ALA A 83 -6.41 -16.96 -9.60
C ALA A 83 -6.99 -18.12 -10.43
N ASP A 84 -6.61 -19.36 -10.14
CA ASP A 84 -7.18 -20.55 -10.77
C ASP A 84 -8.69 -20.67 -10.51
N TYR A 85 -9.12 -20.41 -9.27
CA TYR A 85 -10.52 -20.49 -8.85
C TYR A 85 -11.43 -19.51 -9.61
N ILE A 86 -10.94 -18.30 -9.90
CA ILE A 86 -11.69 -17.28 -10.63
C ILE A 86 -11.39 -17.23 -12.14
N GLY A 87 -10.48 -18.09 -12.63
CA GLY A 87 -10.06 -18.10 -14.03
C GLY A 87 -9.28 -16.86 -14.46
N TYR A 88 -8.45 -16.32 -13.57
CA TYR A 88 -7.64 -15.12 -13.81
C TYR A 88 -6.18 -15.48 -14.12
N SER A 89 -5.61 -14.82 -15.13
CA SER A 89 -4.17 -14.94 -15.42
C SER A 89 -3.41 -13.87 -14.65
N LEU A 90 -2.48 -14.29 -13.79
CA LEU A 90 -1.67 -13.35 -13.03
C LEU A 90 -0.74 -12.52 -13.93
N PRO A 91 -0.50 -11.25 -13.59
CA PRO A 91 0.51 -10.43 -14.25
C PRO A 91 1.94 -10.87 -13.87
N PRO A 92 2.98 -10.36 -14.57
CA PRO A 92 4.38 -10.66 -14.25
C PRO A 92 4.78 -10.31 -12.80
N VAL A 93 4.18 -9.25 -12.25
CA VAL A 93 4.32 -8.82 -10.85
C VAL A 93 3.07 -9.25 -10.10
N TRP A 94 3.02 -10.52 -9.73
CA TRP A 94 1.81 -11.17 -9.21
C TRP A 94 1.52 -10.87 -7.73
N ASP A 95 2.50 -10.32 -7.01
CA ASP A 95 2.39 -9.85 -5.62
C ASP A 95 1.95 -8.38 -5.53
N SER A 96 1.47 -7.80 -6.64
CA SER A 96 0.91 -6.45 -6.66
C SER A 96 -0.34 -6.34 -5.79
N VAL A 97 -0.43 -5.25 -5.03
CA VAL A 97 -1.56 -4.89 -4.19
C VAL A 97 -2.26 -3.65 -4.75
N PRO A 98 -3.57 -3.47 -4.52
CA PRO A 98 -4.24 -2.23 -4.90
C PRO A 98 -3.59 -1.05 -4.16
N PHE A 99 -3.42 0.07 -4.86
CA PHE A 99 -2.92 1.31 -4.29
C PHE A 99 -3.58 2.50 -4.98
N PHE A 100 -4.24 3.36 -4.22
CA PHE A 100 -4.81 4.60 -4.73
C PHE A 100 -4.71 5.72 -3.69
N ILE A 101 -4.63 6.95 -4.19
CA ILE A 101 -4.59 8.18 -3.38
C ILE A 101 -5.66 9.14 -3.90
N ILE A 102 -6.40 9.74 -2.98
CA ILE A 102 -7.45 10.74 -3.23
C ILE A 102 -7.06 12.01 -2.47
N GLY A 103 -7.41 13.18 -3.02
CA GLY A 103 -7.19 14.48 -2.36
C GLY A 103 -5.83 15.13 -2.65
N LEU A 104 -5.11 14.65 -3.67
CA LEU A 104 -3.97 15.37 -4.25
C LEU A 104 -4.49 16.42 -5.24
N ASP A 105 -3.75 17.52 -5.42
CA ASP A 105 -4.05 18.59 -6.40
C ASP A 105 -3.65 18.16 -7.82
N GLU A 106 -4.10 16.98 -8.22
CA GLU A 106 -3.78 16.30 -9.47
C GLU A 106 -5.06 15.83 -10.15
N GLU A 107 -5.09 15.86 -11.48
CA GLU A 107 -6.21 15.26 -12.22
C GLU A 107 -6.24 13.74 -12.00
N ARG A 108 -7.45 13.17 -11.98
CA ARG A 108 -7.62 11.71 -11.90
C ARG A 108 -6.87 11.03 -13.04
N LYS A 109 -5.87 10.23 -12.70
CA LYS A 109 -5.06 9.45 -13.63
C LYS A 109 -4.87 8.02 -13.14
N VAL A 110 -4.63 7.12 -14.10
CA VAL A 110 -4.07 5.79 -13.83
C VAL A 110 -2.58 5.90 -14.07
N VAL A 111 -1.80 5.36 -13.15
CA VAL A 111 -0.34 5.31 -13.20
C VAL A 111 0.02 3.86 -13.52
N ASP A 112 0.62 3.64 -14.69
CA ASP A 112 0.98 2.31 -15.18
C ASP A 112 2.44 1.93 -14.82
N GLU A 113 3.16 2.87 -14.22
CA GLU A 113 4.52 2.74 -13.71
C GLU A 113 4.56 1.79 -12.51
N LEU A 114 5.67 1.06 -12.37
CA LEU A 114 5.89 0.22 -11.20
C LEU A 114 6.13 1.11 -9.97
N VAL A 115 5.37 0.86 -8.89
CA VAL A 115 5.44 1.58 -7.63
C VAL A 115 5.52 0.59 -6.48
N GLY A 116 6.34 0.89 -5.47
CA GLY A 116 6.39 0.17 -4.20
C GLY A 116 5.70 0.92 -3.06
N LEU A 117 5.25 0.21 -2.03
CA LEU A 117 4.62 0.84 -0.86
C LEU A 117 5.54 1.82 -0.10
N GLN A 118 6.85 1.71 -0.26
CA GLN A 118 7.83 2.66 0.29
C GLN A 118 7.78 4.05 -0.39
N ASP A 119 7.26 4.12 -1.62
CA ASP A 119 7.15 5.36 -2.38
C ASP A 119 5.98 6.21 -1.87
N LEU A 120 4.95 5.58 -1.29
CA LEU A 120 3.76 6.25 -0.75
C LEU A 120 4.09 7.46 0.14
N PRO A 121 4.90 7.34 1.21
CA PRO A 121 5.22 8.51 2.01
C PRO A 121 6.02 9.58 1.25
N VAL A 122 6.88 9.19 0.30
CA VAL A 122 7.65 10.14 -0.51
C VAL A 122 6.71 10.92 -1.44
N ILE A 123 5.78 10.22 -2.09
CA ILE A 123 4.69 10.81 -2.88
C ILE A 123 3.90 11.80 -2.01
N VAL A 124 3.33 11.36 -0.89
CA VAL A 124 2.46 12.22 -0.06
C VAL A 124 3.20 13.45 0.47
N LEU A 125 4.43 13.30 0.95
CA LEU A 125 5.20 14.45 1.45
C LEU A 125 5.56 15.43 0.33
N ASN A 126 5.94 14.93 -0.84
CA ASN A 126 6.23 15.76 -2.01
C ASN A 126 5.02 16.59 -2.43
N GLU A 127 3.85 15.96 -2.57
CA GLU A 127 2.61 16.63 -2.98
C GLU A 127 2.12 17.66 -1.95
N LEU A 128 2.41 17.43 -0.67
CA LEU A 128 2.12 18.41 0.40
C LEU A 128 3.16 19.53 0.50
N GLY A 129 4.20 19.53 -0.33
CA GLY A 129 5.31 20.49 -0.27
C GLY A 129 6.14 20.37 1.01
N ILE A 130 6.12 19.21 1.67
CA ILE A 130 6.87 18.94 2.90
C ILE A 130 8.22 18.31 2.54
N ALA A 131 9.29 18.83 3.17
CA ALA A 131 10.63 18.28 2.98
C ALA A 131 10.68 16.79 3.36
N ILE A 132 11.08 15.95 2.41
CA ILE A 132 11.22 14.50 2.59
C ILE A 132 12.42 14.24 3.53
N PRO A 133 12.23 13.52 4.66
CA PRO A 133 13.35 13.20 5.52
C PRO A 133 14.38 12.31 4.78
N PRO A 134 15.69 12.53 4.99
CA PRO A 134 16.74 11.79 4.27
C PRO A 134 16.78 10.28 4.60
N THR A 135 16.01 9.84 5.61
CA THR A 135 15.85 8.43 5.98
C THR A 135 14.76 7.71 5.19
N TYR A 136 13.95 8.43 4.42
CA TYR A 136 12.94 7.82 3.57
C TYR A 136 13.58 7.33 2.29
N ILE A 137 13.18 6.13 1.87
CA ILE A 137 13.61 5.50 0.62
C ILE A 137 12.35 5.37 -0.23
N GLY A 138 12.37 5.96 -1.42
CA GLY A 138 11.27 5.88 -2.38
C GLY A 138 11.30 7.03 -3.37
N ASP A 139 10.38 6.98 -4.31
CA ASP A 139 10.23 7.92 -5.42
C ASP A 139 8.98 8.82 -5.28
N SER A 140 9.02 10.03 -5.85
CA SER A 140 7.82 10.88 -5.99
C SER A 140 7.08 10.54 -7.28
N LEU A 141 5.88 11.10 -7.50
CA LEU A 141 5.12 10.87 -8.74
C LEU A 141 5.89 11.25 -10.03
N GLU A 142 6.90 12.12 -9.93
CA GLU A 142 7.74 12.51 -11.05
C GLU A 142 8.86 11.49 -11.37
N THR A 143 9.22 10.64 -10.40
CA THR A 143 10.39 9.74 -10.48
C THR A 143 10.06 8.26 -10.33
N ILE A 144 8.80 7.89 -10.07
CA ILE A 144 8.34 6.50 -10.01
C ILE A 144 8.66 5.70 -11.27
N GLY A 145 8.58 4.37 -11.15
CA GLY A 145 8.84 3.41 -12.23
C GLY A 145 10.06 2.52 -11.99
N ASN A 146 10.88 2.84 -10.98
CA ASN A 146 12.08 2.06 -10.63
C ASN A 146 12.20 1.81 -9.11
N PRO A 147 11.15 1.29 -8.45
CA PRO A 147 11.14 1.18 -6.99
C PRO A 147 12.27 0.27 -6.50
N LEU A 148 12.84 0.64 -5.36
CA LEU A 148 13.69 -0.25 -4.58
C LEU A 148 12.82 -1.29 -3.85
N SER A 149 13.28 -2.51 -3.76
CA SER A 149 12.65 -3.53 -2.91
C SER A 149 13.43 -3.67 -1.60
N CYS A 150 12.77 -4.21 -0.58
CA CYS A 150 13.34 -4.35 0.76
C CYS A 150 14.57 -5.30 0.82
N ASP A 151 14.73 -6.16 -0.18
CA ASP A 151 15.88 -7.03 -0.38
C ASP A 151 17.03 -6.37 -1.17
N GLY A 152 16.92 -5.06 -1.45
CA GLY A 152 17.98 -4.26 -2.04
C GLY A 152 18.10 -4.38 -3.55
N TYR A 153 16.99 -4.62 -4.24
CA TYR A 153 16.95 -4.63 -5.70
C TYR A 153 16.15 -3.44 -6.22
N ARG A 154 16.62 -2.82 -7.28
CA ARG A 154 15.80 -1.94 -8.10
C ARG A 154 15.00 -2.80 -9.06
N LYS A 155 13.68 -2.62 -9.05
CA LYS A 155 12.75 -3.33 -9.93
C LYS A 155 12.32 -2.41 -11.07
N SER A 156 12.22 -2.92 -12.28
CA SER A 156 11.69 -2.19 -13.43
C SER A 156 11.04 -3.15 -14.43
N LEU A 157 10.20 -2.62 -15.32
CA LEU A 157 9.61 -3.40 -16.41
C LEU A 157 10.32 -3.07 -17.72
N VAL A 158 10.86 -4.11 -18.38
CA VAL A 158 11.49 -4.01 -19.71
C VAL A 158 10.79 -4.98 -20.64
N ASP A 159 10.14 -4.47 -21.69
CA ASP A 159 9.34 -5.25 -22.64
C ASP A 159 8.30 -6.17 -21.96
N GLY A 160 7.67 -5.67 -20.89
CA GLY A 160 6.68 -6.41 -20.10
C GLY A 160 7.26 -7.44 -19.13
N ASN A 161 8.58 -7.56 -19.02
CA ASN A 161 9.24 -8.46 -18.10
C ASN A 161 9.82 -7.70 -16.91
N LEU A 162 9.66 -8.28 -15.72
CA LEU A 162 10.28 -7.75 -14.51
C LEU A 162 11.79 -7.97 -14.56
N VAL A 163 12.55 -6.87 -14.52
CA VAL A 163 14.00 -6.85 -14.39
C VAL A 163 14.35 -6.43 -12.96
N SER A 164 15.38 -7.06 -12.39
CA SER A 164 15.89 -6.74 -11.07
C SER A 164 17.38 -6.44 -11.14
N GLU A 165 17.78 -5.26 -10.70
CA GLU A 165 19.16 -4.84 -10.57
C GLU A 165 19.52 -4.79 -9.08
N GLN A 166 20.59 -5.47 -8.67
CA GLN A 166 21.03 -5.40 -7.28
C GLN A 166 21.63 -4.02 -7.01
N VAL A 167 21.07 -3.31 -6.05
CA VAL A 167 21.65 -2.06 -5.59
C VAL A 167 22.59 -2.38 -4.44
N PRO A 168 23.86 -1.94 -4.49
CA PRO A 168 24.79 -2.16 -3.40
C PRO A 168 24.32 -1.38 -2.19
N ILE A 169 23.65 -2.07 -1.28
CA ILE A 169 23.21 -1.55 -0.01
C ILE A 169 24.22 -1.97 1.05
N ASP A 170 24.78 -0.99 1.74
CA ASP A 170 25.58 -1.24 2.93
C ASP A 170 24.62 -1.56 4.09
N LEU A 171 24.44 -2.87 4.34
CA LEU A 171 23.59 -3.38 5.41
C LEU A 171 24.03 -2.90 6.79
N GLU A 172 25.31 -2.61 7.00
CA GLU A 172 25.82 -2.07 8.26
C GLU A 172 25.32 -0.65 8.47
N VAL A 173 25.36 0.18 7.42
CA VAL A 173 24.81 1.54 7.44
C VAL A 173 23.29 1.52 7.64
N LEU A 174 22.55 0.68 6.90
CA LEU A 174 21.10 0.56 7.05
C LEU A 174 20.69 0.11 8.45
N THR A 175 21.38 -0.88 9.01
CA THR A 175 21.11 -1.37 10.37
C THR A 175 21.37 -0.27 11.40
N LYS A 176 22.45 0.50 11.23
CA LYS A 176 22.72 1.67 12.08
C LYS A 176 21.61 2.71 11.94
N LEU A 177 21.17 3.06 10.73
CA LEU A 177 20.05 4.00 10.52
C LEU A 177 18.72 3.52 11.13
N ALA A 178 18.45 2.22 11.09
CA ALA A 178 17.21 1.65 11.62
C ALA A 178 17.19 1.57 13.16
N LEU A 179 18.35 1.39 13.79
CA LEU A 179 18.50 1.25 15.24
C LEU A 179 18.86 2.57 15.95
N ILE A 180 19.53 3.48 15.24
CA ILE A 180 20.15 4.68 15.79
C ILE A 180 19.38 5.91 15.28
N ARG A 181 19.02 6.83 16.19
CA ARG A 181 18.36 8.06 15.78
C ARG A 181 19.31 8.86 14.88
N PRO A 182 18.82 9.56 13.85
CA PRO A 182 19.69 10.32 12.94
C PRO A 182 20.70 11.26 13.64
N GLY A 183 20.37 11.74 14.84
CA GLY A 183 21.25 12.57 15.66
C GLY A 183 22.51 11.89 16.21
N ASP A 184 22.58 10.55 16.24
CA ASP A 184 23.73 9.83 16.79
C ASP A 184 24.66 9.26 15.69
N LEU A 185 24.43 9.62 14.41
CA LEU A 185 25.26 9.20 13.27
C LEU A 185 26.58 9.98 13.14
N HIS A 186 26.82 10.96 14.01
CA HIS A 186 28.13 11.60 14.11
C HIS A 186 28.93 10.92 15.20
N HIS A 187 29.76 9.92 14.88
CA HIS A 187 31.01 9.59 15.59
C HIS A 187 31.78 8.48 14.83
N ASN A 188 32.68 8.90 13.94
CA ASN A 188 34.09 8.46 13.74
C ASN A 188 34.56 8.74 12.32
#